data_AF-A0A060YYX1-F1
#
_entry.id   AF-A0A060YYX1-F1
#
_cell.length_a   1.000
_cell.length_b   1.000
_cell.length_c   1.000
_cell.angle_alpha   90.00
_cell.angle_beta   90.00
_cell.angle_gamma   90.00
#
_symmetry.space_group_name_H-M   'P 1'
#
loop_
_entity.id
_entity.type
_entity.pdbx_description
1 polymer ?
#
loop_
_entity_poly.entity_id
_entity_poly.type
_entity_poly.pdbx_seq_one_letter_code
_entity_poly.pdbx_strand_id
1 'polypeptide(L)'
;TKARTLSETLTKARIVVLLVLTFLLSSLFLYFWSQAHNDYNDFDWFNFETLGFWFPWSLVLLVIAAALFTYISLLLVLAVCLLSEGQRLYLHWSHKMGIVVTLAFAVSATAVLSEVWSKEWKTLLLSLQVTAPFLHVGGVLFMTLLSWPIALHFFRMNKRVHQVCLLGVYLGVLFSLYLVPLAMYSPCIREAGTLGPKPTLLGHRGAPMVHIYISMTLLSILSLSIYNIIINSITIYI
;
A
#
# COMPACT_ATOMS: atom_id res chain seq x y z
N THR A 1 0.61 11.08 39.89
CA THR A 1 1.82 10.88 39.04
C THR A 1 1.73 9.64 38.16
N LYS A 2 1.48 8.43 38.70
CA LYS A 2 1.37 7.17 37.92
C LYS A 2 0.24 7.13 36.85
N ALA A 3 -0.90 7.77 37.11
CA ALA A 3 -2.00 7.86 36.14
C ALA A 3 -1.70 8.82 34.97
N ARG A 4 -0.94 9.90 35.22
CA ARG A 4 -0.53 10.88 34.19
C ARG A 4 0.52 10.27 33.26
N THR A 5 1.48 9.52 33.80
CA THR A 5 2.48 8.80 33.00
C THR A 5 1.87 7.64 32.21
N LEU A 6 0.84 6.97 32.74
CA LEU A 6 0.09 5.94 32.00
C LEU A 6 -0.73 6.54 30.84
N SER A 7 -1.41 7.68 31.08
CA SER A 7 -2.14 8.40 30.03
C SER A 7 -1.23 8.88 28.89
N GLU A 8 -0.05 9.41 29.22
CA GLU A 8 0.92 9.87 28.23
C GLU A 8 1.55 8.73 27.42
N THR A 9 1.83 7.58 28.05
CA THR A 9 2.36 6.40 27.36
C THR A 9 1.30 5.76 26.45
N LEU A 10 0.05 5.69 26.91
CA LEU A 10 -1.08 5.23 26.10
C LEU A 10 -1.32 6.15 24.90
N THR A 11 -1.24 7.47 25.08
CA THR A 11 -1.43 8.44 24.00
C THR A 11 -0.33 8.33 22.94
N LYS A 12 0.92 8.07 23.33
CA LYS A 12 2.04 7.86 22.40
C LYS A 12 1.85 6.60 21.56
N ALA A 13 1.49 5.48 22.20
CA ALA A 13 1.22 4.22 21.51
C ALA A 13 0.06 4.37 20.51
N ARG A 14 -1.01 5.08 20.91
CA ARG A 14 -2.16 5.36 20.03
C ARG A 14 -1.77 6.15 18.78
N ILE A 15 -0.90 7.14 18.90
CA ILE A 15 -0.45 7.94 17.74
C ILE A 15 0.37 7.11 16.76
N VAL A 16 1.28 6.26 17.26
CA VAL A 16 2.09 5.37 16.38
C VAL A 16 1.18 4.37 15.66
N VAL A 17 0.21 3.78 16.37
CA VAL A 17 -0.79 2.87 15.76
C VAL A 17 -1.60 3.61 14.69
N LEU A 18 -2.09 4.82 14.98
CA LEU A 18 -2.82 5.63 14.00
C LEU A 18 -1.95 5.96 12.78
N LEU A 19 -0.67 6.28 12.98
CA LEU A 19 0.26 6.58 11.89
C LEU A 19 0.46 5.36 10.98
N VAL A 20 0.67 4.17 11.56
CA VAL A 20 0.82 2.91 10.80
C VAL A 20 -0.48 2.58 10.05
N LEU A 21 -1.64 2.69 10.70
CA LEU A 21 -2.94 2.46 10.05
C LEU A 21 -3.16 3.44 8.89
N THR A 22 -2.82 4.71 9.07
CA THR A 22 -2.94 5.74 8.03
C THR A 22 -2.01 5.42 6.86
N PHE A 23 -0.76 5.03 7.12
CA PHE A 23 0.19 4.60 6.10
C PHE A 23 -0.34 3.41 5.28
N LEU A 24 -0.86 2.39 5.96
CA LEU A 24 -1.41 1.20 5.30
C LEU A 24 -2.63 1.54 4.43
N LEU A 25 -3.56 2.35 4.94
CA LEU A 25 -4.75 2.75 4.20
C LEU A 25 -4.40 3.64 3.00
N SER A 26 -3.51 4.63 3.17
CA SER A 26 -3.03 5.45 2.06
C SER A 26 -2.26 4.63 1.01
N SER A 27 -1.48 3.63 1.43
CA SER A 27 -0.79 2.71 0.52
C SER A 27 -1.78 1.87 -0.29
N LEU A 28 -2.82 1.34 0.36
CA LEU A 28 -3.87 0.56 -0.30
C LEU A 28 -4.63 1.42 -1.30
N PHE A 29 -4.99 2.65 -0.92
CA PHE A 29 -5.66 3.61 -1.80
C PHE A 29 -4.81 3.94 -3.02
N LEU A 30 -3.52 4.27 -2.83
CA LEU A 30 -2.63 4.56 -3.96
C LEU A 30 -2.40 3.35 -4.85
N TYR A 31 -2.29 2.16 -4.28
CA TYR A 31 -2.22 0.93 -5.05
C TYR A 31 -3.46 0.77 -5.92
N PHE A 32 -4.66 0.93 -5.32
CA PHE A 32 -5.92 0.90 -6.06
C PHE A 32 -5.95 1.91 -7.19
N TRP A 33 -5.66 3.16 -6.88
CA TRP A 33 -5.68 4.24 -7.86
C TRP A 33 -4.70 3.97 -9.00
N SER A 34 -3.52 3.44 -8.68
CA SER A 34 -2.55 3.02 -9.70
C SER A 34 -3.03 1.86 -10.57
N GLN A 35 -3.84 0.93 -10.04
CA GLN A 35 -4.43 -0.15 -10.84
C GLN A 35 -5.58 0.35 -11.71
N ALA A 36 -6.34 1.33 -11.22
CA ALA A 36 -7.42 2.01 -11.96
C ALA A 36 -6.91 2.97 -13.04
N HIS A 37 -5.59 3.01 -13.30
CA HIS A 37 -5.01 3.87 -14.33
C HIS A 37 -5.66 3.69 -15.70
N ASN A 38 -6.09 2.47 -16.00
CA ASN A 38 -6.74 2.17 -17.26
C ASN A 38 -8.12 2.84 -17.41
N ASP A 39 -8.75 3.16 -16.29
CA ASP A 39 -10.11 3.66 -16.26
C ASP A 39 -10.16 5.16 -15.86
N TYR A 40 -9.00 5.83 -15.81
CA TYR A 40 -8.92 7.26 -15.48
C TYR A 40 -9.77 8.15 -16.38
N ASN A 41 -9.88 7.79 -17.67
CA ASN A 41 -10.71 8.54 -18.61
C ASN A 41 -12.20 8.49 -18.25
N ASP A 42 -12.68 7.34 -17.79
CA ASP A 42 -14.07 7.16 -17.37
C ASP A 42 -14.36 7.96 -16.09
N PHE A 43 -13.39 8.00 -15.17
CA PHE A 43 -13.46 8.85 -13.98
C PHE A 43 -13.48 10.35 -14.33
N ASP A 44 -12.63 10.78 -15.26
CA ASP A 44 -12.58 12.19 -15.70
C ASP A 44 -13.88 12.60 -16.40
N TRP A 45 -14.45 11.70 -17.21
CA TRP A 45 -15.74 11.92 -17.87
C TRP A 45 -16.89 12.03 -16.86
N PHE A 46 -16.94 11.16 -15.86
CA PHE A 46 -17.94 11.25 -14.78
C PHE A 46 -17.90 12.61 -14.05
N ASN A 47 -16.69 13.10 -13.74
CA ASN A 47 -16.54 14.41 -13.11
C ASN A 47 -16.89 15.56 -14.07
N PHE A 48 -16.59 15.42 -15.36
CA PHE A 48 -17.00 16.38 -16.38
C PHE A 48 -18.52 16.55 -16.44
N GLU A 49 -19.26 15.44 -16.50
CA GLU A 49 -20.73 15.46 -16.51
C GLU A 49 -21.31 16.09 -15.23
N THR A 50 -20.65 15.91 -14.10
CA THR A 50 -21.11 16.42 -12.79
C THR A 50 -20.77 17.90 -12.57
N LEU A 51 -19.56 18.33 -12.95
CA LEU A 51 -19.02 19.67 -12.68
C LEU A 51 -19.20 20.64 -13.86
N GLY A 52 -19.47 20.13 -15.06
CA GLY A 52 -19.70 20.90 -16.28
C GLY A 52 -18.44 21.46 -16.94
N PHE A 53 -17.24 21.10 -16.47
CA PHE A 53 -15.97 21.52 -17.08
C PHE A 53 -14.94 20.40 -17.13
N TRP A 54 -14.19 20.34 -18.24
CA TRP A 54 -13.24 19.28 -18.50
C TRP A 54 -11.92 19.57 -17.80
N PHE A 55 -11.49 18.66 -16.94
CA PHE A 55 -10.21 18.72 -16.25
C PHE A 55 -9.75 17.29 -15.91
N PRO A 56 -8.44 16.98 -15.96
CA PRO A 56 -7.92 15.66 -15.63
C PRO A 56 -7.92 15.42 -14.11
N TRP A 57 -9.11 15.25 -13.53
CA TRP A 57 -9.34 15.05 -12.11
C TRP A 57 -8.65 13.80 -11.56
N SER A 58 -8.49 12.78 -12.40
CA SER A 58 -7.80 11.54 -12.08
C SER A 58 -6.34 11.75 -11.68
N LEU A 59 -5.64 12.62 -12.41
CA LEU A 59 -4.27 13.02 -12.14
C LEU A 59 -4.18 13.89 -10.88
N VAL A 60 -5.15 14.78 -10.66
CA VAL A 60 -5.21 15.61 -9.45
C VAL A 60 -5.33 14.72 -8.22
N LEU A 61 -6.24 13.75 -8.25
CA LEU A 61 -6.43 12.80 -7.15
C LEU A 61 -5.15 11.99 -6.89
N LEU A 62 -4.47 11.54 -7.96
CA LEU A 62 -3.21 10.82 -7.87
C LEU A 62 -2.11 11.68 -7.21
N VAL A 63 -1.93 12.93 -7.65
CA VAL A 63 -0.91 13.84 -7.11
C VAL A 63 -1.16 14.16 -5.64
N ILE A 64 -2.41 14.45 -5.27
CA ILE A 64 -2.79 14.70 -3.87
C ILE A 64 -2.54 13.45 -3.02
N ALA A 65 -2.99 12.29 -3.47
CA ALA A 65 -2.79 11.04 -2.74
C ALA A 65 -1.30 10.69 -2.58
N ALA A 66 -0.49 10.89 -3.63
CA ALA A 66 0.95 10.67 -3.60
C ALA A 66 1.67 11.64 -2.65
N ALA A 67 1.28 12.92 -2.64
CA ALA A 67 1.82 13.91 -1.71
C ALA A 67 1.48 13.56 -0.25
N LEU A 68 0.24 13.17 0.02
CA LEU A 68 -0.18 12.77 1.37
C LEU A 68 0.50 11.48 1.82
N PHE A 69 0.65 10.50 0.94
CA PHE A 69 1.35 9.25 1.23
C PHE A 69 2.84 9.46 1.48
N THR A 70 3.52 10.26 0.66
CA THR A 70 4.95 10.57 0.87
C THR A 70 5.16 11.29 2.19
N TYR A 71 4.29 12.24 2.54
CA TYR A 71 4.29 12.89 3.85
C TYR A 71 4.16 11.89 5.01
N ILE A 72 3.17 10.99 4.96
CA ILE A 72 2.98 9.97 6.01
C ILE A 72 4.14 8.98 6.07
N SER A 73 4.69 8.59 4.91
CA SER A 73 5.85 7.70 4.82
C SER A 73 7.08 8.31 5.49
N LEU A 74 7.36 9.59 5.22
CA LEU A 74 8.46 10.31 5.85
C LEU A 74 8.27 10.41 7.36
N LEU A 75 7.05 10.69 7.83
CA LEU A 75 6.74 10.68 9.25
C LEU A 75 6.92 9.31 9.89
N LEU A 76 6.55 8.23 9.21
CA LEU A 76 6.73 6.87 9.69
C LEU A 76 8.21 6.49 9.80
N VAL A 77 9.01 6.79 8.76
CA VAL A 77 10.47 6.57 8.79
C VAL A 77 11.10 7.37 9.92
N LEU A 78 10.76 8.65 10.04
CA LEU A 78 11.27 9.49 11.14
C LEU A 78 10.87 8.94 12.50
N ALA A 79 9.64 8.46 12.66
CA ALA A 79 9.17 7.85 13.90
C ALA A 79 9.97 6.57 14.23
N VAL A 80 10.26 5.71 13.26
CA VAL A 80 11.10 4.51 13.44
C VAL A 80 12.53 4.90 13.83
N CYS A 81 13.14 5.88 13.16
CA CYS A 81 14.48 6.38 13.48
C CYS A 81 14.56 6.95 14.90
N LEU A 82 13.61 7.81 15.29
CA LEU A 82 13.58 8.40 16.63
C LEU A 82 13.32 7.35 17.72
N LEU A 83 12.45 6.37 17.43
CA LEU A 83 12.17 5.27 18.36
C LEU A 83 13.38 4.34 18.54
N SER A 84 14.14 4.12 17.47
CA SER A 84 15.43 3.42 17.48
C SER A 84 16.42 4.17 18.38
N GLU A 85 16.53 5.49 18.22
CA GLU A 85 17.37 6.35 19.06
C GLU A 85 16.88 6.51 20.51
N GLY A 86 15.74 5.94 20.89
CA GLY A 86 15.21 6.06 22.25
C GLY A 86 14.77 7.49 22.60
N GLN A 87 14.72 8.36 21.59
CA GLN A 87 14.27 9.73 21.69
C GLN A 87 12.75 9.75 21.89
N ARG A 88 12.26 10.72 22.65
CA ARG A 88 10.82 10.89 22.83
C ARG A 88 10.22 11.43 21.54
N LEU A 89 9.21 10.74 20.99
CA LEU A 89 8.47 11.20 19.83
C LEU A 89 7.62 12.44 20.19
N TYR A 90 8.21 13.63 20.01
CA TYR A 90 7.52 14.91 20.16
C TYR A 90 6.93 15.33 18.82
N LEU A 91 5.74 14.81 18.53
CA LEU A 91 5.03 15.18 17.32
C LEU A 91 4.35 16.54 17.52
N HIS A 92 4.79 17.55 16.74
CA HIS A 92 4.15 18.86 16.72
C HIS A 92 2.66 18.73 16.39
N TRP A 93 1.85 19.69 16.84
CA TRP A 93 0.40 19.64 16.65
C TRP A 93 0.02 19.63 15.16
N SER A 94 0.80 20.30 14.30
CA SER A 94 0.63 20.25 12.84
C SER A 94 0.69 18.82 12.28
N HIS A 95 1.64 18.02 12.74
CA HIS A 95 1.78 16.65 12.23
C HIS A 95 0.68 15.74 12.72
N LYS A 96 0.17 15.94 13.95
CA LYS A 96 -1.02 15.24 14.44
C LYS A 96 -2.22 15.54 13.57
N MET A 97 -2.43 16.82 13.23
CA MET A 97 -3.49 17.23 12.31
C MET A 97 -3.28 16.63 10.92
N GLY A 98 -2.05 16.63 10.41
CA GLY A 98 -1.72 16.03 9.12
C GLY A 98 -2.06 14.54 9.05
N ILE A 99 -1.78 13.76 10.11
CA ILE A 99 -2.17 12.34 10.17
C ILE A 99 -3.70 12.18 10.09
N VAL A 100 -4.45 12.97 10.86
CA VAL A 100 -5.92 12.91 10.86
C VAL A 100 -6.49 13.32 9.50
N VAL A 101 -5.95 14.37 8.87
CA VAL A 101 -6.38 14.83 7.55
C VAL A 101 -6.11 13.77 6.49
N THR A 102 -4.91 13.17 6.46
CA THR A 102 -4.59 12.12 5.50
C THR A 102 -5.47 10.88 5.72
N LEU A 103 -5.73 10.51 6.97
CA LEU A 103 -6.61 9.40 7.29
C LEU A 103 -8.05 9.66 6.81
N ALA A 104 -8.59 10.85 7.11
CA ALA A 104 -9.92 11.25 6.69
C ALA A 104 -10.05 11.25 5.16
N PHE A 105 -9.05 11.79 4.45
CA PHE A 105 -8.99 11.76 2.99
C PHE A 105 -8.96 10.33 2.44
N ALA A 106 -8.10 9.45 2.98
CA ALA A 106 -8.01 8.08 2.49
C ALA A 106 -9.31 7.30 2.74
N VAL A 107 -9.95 7.48 3.91
CA VAL A 107 -11.26 6.86 4.21
C VAL A 107 -12.34 7.41 3.29
N SER A 108 -12.45 8.74 3.14
CA SER A 108 -13.51 9.35 2.35
C SER A 108 -13.36 9.03 0.86
N ALA A 109 -12.14 9.12 0.30
CA ALA A 109 -11.89 8.80 -1.09
C ALA A 109 -12.18 7.32 -1.39
N THR A 110 -11.79 6.42 -0.48
CA THR A 110 -12.11 4.98 -0.61
C THR A 110 -13.62 4.73 -0.50
N ALA A 111 -14.33 5.41 0.41
CA ALA A 111 -15.77 5.27 0.57
C ALA A 111 -16.52 5.73 -0.68
N VAL A 112 -16.21 6.92 -1.20
CA VAL A 112 -16.81 7.46 -2.43
C VAL A 112 -16.56 6.52 -3.60
N LEU A 113 -15.32 6.05 -3.79
CA LEU A 113 -15.01 5.10 -4.86
C LEU A 113 -15.70 3.75 -4.68
N SER A 114 -15.93 3.32 -3.44
CA SER A 114 -16.69 2.08 -3.17
C SER A 114 -18.14 2.19 -3.56
N GLU A 115 -18.76 3.36 -3.38
CA GLU A 115 -20.14 3.61 -3.77
C GLU A 115 -20.29 3.71 -5.28
N VAL A 116 -19.40 4.48 -5.93
CA VAL A 116 -19.48 4.71 -7.38
C VAL A 116 -19.01 3.49 -8.16
N TRP A 117 -17.86 2.89 -7.78
CA TRP A 117 -17.15 1.83 -8.52
C TRP A 117 -16.97 0.53 -7.73
N SER A 118 -18.05 0.07 -7.10
CA SER A 118 -18.06 -1.16 -6.29
C SER A 118 -17.53 -2.42 -7.00
N LYS A 119 -17.63 -2.49 -8.33
CA LYS A 119 -17.20 -3.65 -9.13
C LYS A 119 -15.68 -3.79 -9.20
N GLU A 120 -14.94 -2.67 -9.09
CA GLU A 120 -13.48 -2.66 -9.22
C GLU A 120 -12.73 -3.24 -8.02
N TRP A 121 -13.42 -3.43 -6.89
CA TRP A 121 -12.86 -4.16 -5.75
C TRP A 121 -12.46 -5.59 -6.10
N LYS A 122 -13.14 -6.23 -7.06
CA LYS A 122 -12.75 -7.57 -7.55
C LYS A 122 -11.47 -7.49 -8.38
N THR A 123 -11.33 -6.46 -9.21
CA THR A 123 -10.12 -6.17 -9.99
C THR A 123 -8.93 -5.96 -9.07
N LEU A 124 -9.12 -5.24 -7.97
CA LEU A 124 -8.12 -5.06 -6.91
C LEU A 124 -7.66 -6.36 -6.25
N LEU A 125 -8.60 -7.21 -5.84
CA LEU A 125 -8.25 -8.47 -5.18
C LEU A 125 -7.48 -9.38 -6.14
N LEU A 126 -7.90 -9.40 -7.41
CA LEU A 126 -7.21 -10.17 -8.44
C LEU A 126 -5.80 -9.61 -8.71
N SER A 127 -5.63 -8.29 -8.77
CA SER A 127 -4.31 -7.68 -8.95
C SER A 127 -3.39 -7.91 -7.76
N LEU A 128 -3.91 -7.89 -6.52
CA LEU A 128 -3.16 -8.28 -5.32
C LEU A 128 -2.74 -9.75 -5.37
N GLN A 129 -3.59 -10.65 -5.86
CA GLN A 129 -3.24 -12.07 -6.01
C GLN A 129 -2.12 -12.27 -7.04
N VAL A 130 -2.18 -11.57 -8.17
CA VAL A 130 -1.12 -11.61 -9.21
C VAL A 130 0.18 -11.00 -8.71
N THR A 131 0.10 -9.93 -7.90
CA THR A 131 1.27 -9.25 -7.34
C THR A 131 1.77 -9.85 -6.02
N ALA A 132 1.09 -10.86 -5.48
CA ALA A 132 1.42 -11.50 -4.21
C ALA A 132 2.88 -11.99 -4.10
N PRO A 133 3.50 -12.60 -5.13
CA PRO A 133 4.91 -13.00 -5.09
C PRO A 133 5.85 -11.80 -4.88
N PHE A 134 5.58 -10.68 -5.56
CA PHE A 134 6.37 -9.45 -5.42
C PHE A 134 6.15 -8.80 -4.06
N LEU A 135 4.90 -8.78 -3.57
CA LEU A 135 4.57 -8.29 -2.23
C LEU A 135 5.25 -9.13 -1.13
N HIS A 136 5.37 -10.45 -1.32
CA HIS A 136 6.09 -11.32 -0.41
C HIS A 136 7.58 -10.98 -0.37
N VAL A 137 8.26 -10.88 -1.52
CA VAL A 137 9.68 -10.48 -1.57
C VAL A 137 9.89 -9.10 -0.94
N GLY A 138 9.03 -8.12 -1.27
CA GLY A 138 9.05 -6.80 -0.66
C GLY A 138 8.83 -6.84 0.86
N GLY A 139 7.95 -7.72 1.34
CA GLY A 139 7.69 -7.94 2.75
C GLY A 139 8.89 -8.57 3.49
N VAL A 140 9.56 -9.59 2.92
CA VAL A 140 10.81 -10.14 3.49
C VAL A 140 11.87 -9.05 3.58
N LEU A 141 12.05 -8.27 2.51
CA LEU A 141 13.01 -7.16 2.47
C LEU A 141 12.71 -6.13 3.55
N PHE A 142 11.45 -5.73 3.69
CA PHE A 142 11.01 -4.78 4.71
C PHE A 142 11.27 -5.29 6.14
N MET A 143 10.94 -6.56 6.42
CA MET A 143 11.21 -7.20 7.71
C MET A 143 12.71 -7.28 8.02
N THR A 144 13.53 -7.46 6.97
CA THR A 144 14.99 -7.45 7.09
C THR A 144 15.50 -6.05 7.42
N LEU A 145 15.02 -5.01 6.75
CA LEU A 145 15.39 -3.62 7.03
C LEU A 145 14.95 -3.17 8.45
N LEU A 146 13.80 -3.64 8.90
CA LEU A 146 13.31 -3.36 10.26
C LEU A 146 14.05 -4.14 11.36
N SER A 147 14.82 -5.17 11.03
CA SER A 147 15.53 -5.97 12.04
C SER A 147 16.46 -5.13 12.92
N TRP A 148 17.22 -4.20 12.30
CA TRP A 148 18.15 -3.30 12.99
C TRP A 148 17.46 -2.35 13.98
N PRO A 149 16.46 -1.53 13.58
CA PRO A 149 15.79 -0.63 14.53
C PRO A 149 15.03 -1.40 15.62
N ILE A 150 14.48 -2.59 15.30
CA ILE A 150 13.80 -3.43 16.29
C ILE A 150 14.78 -3.98 17.31
N ALA A 151 15.95 -4.47 16.88
CA ALA A 151 16.99 -4.95 17.79
C ALA A 151 17.48 -3.83 18.73
N LEU A 152 17.75 -2.64 18.19
CA LEU A 152 18.17 -1.49 18.99
C LEU A 152 17.09 -1.07 20.00
N HIS A 153 15.84 -1.04 19.56
CA HIS A 153 14.70 -0.75 20.44
C HIS A 153 14.58 -1.82 21.54
N PHE A 154 14.70 -3.11 21.20
CA PHE A 154 14.61 -4.23 22.15
C PHE A 154 15.62 -4.11 23.30
N PHE A 155 16.88 -3.78 23.02
CA PHE A 155 17.92 -3.62 24.05
C PHE A 155 17.68 -2.45 25.00
N ARG A 156 17.02 -1.39 24.51
CA ARG A 156 16.74 -0.17 25.28
C ARG A 156 15.47 -0.26 26.12
N MET A 157 14.62 -1.25 25.85
CA MET A 157 13.35 -1.43 26.54
C MET A 157 13.56 -2.02 27.94
N ASN A 158 13.15 -1.29 28.98
CA ASN A 158 13.34 -1.70 30.37
C ASN A 158 12.27 -2.72 30.86
N LYS A 159 11.17 -2.89 30.13
CA LYS A 159 10.04 -3.74 30.55
C LYS A 159 10.00 -5.03 29.74
N ARG A 160 10.25 -6.17 30.40
CA ARG A 160 10.19 -7.52 29.79
C ARG A 160 8.90 -7.79 29.01
N VAL A 161 7.75 -7.34 29.51
CA VAL A 161 6.46 -7.54 28.82
C VAL A 161 6.45 -6.90 27.43
N HIS A 162 7.01 -5.70 27.30
CA HIS A 162 7.04 -5.01 26.00
C HIS A 162 8.10 -5.61 25.08
N GLN A 163 9.22 -6.08 25.62
CA GLN A 163 10.23 -6.83 24.86
C GLN A 163 9.65 -8.11 24.26
N VAL A 164 8.96 -8.92 25.06
CA VAL A 164 8.31 -10.15 24.61
C VAL A 164 7.21 -9.84 23.60
N CYS A 165 6.41 -8.80 23.83
CA CYS A 165 5.38 -8.38 22.88
C CYS A 165 5.97 -7.95 21.53
N LEU A 166 6.98 -7.08 21.53
CA LEU A 166 7.65 -6.59 20.32
C LEU A 166 8.29 -7.74 19.53
N LEU A 167 9.07 -8.58 20.21
CA LEU A 167 9.74 -9.71 19.59
C LEU A 167 8.73 -10.75 19.07
N GLY A 168 7.67 -11.01 19.85
CA GLY A 168 6.59 -11.91 19.45
C GLY A 168 5.85 -11.42 18.20
N VAL A 169 5.55 -10.13 18.11
CA VAL A 169 4.94 -9.53 16.91
C VAL A 169 5.88 -9.64 15.71
N TYR A 170 7.17 -9.31 15.87
CA TYR A 170 8.15 -9.40 14.79
C TYR A 170 8.29 -10.83 14.25
N LEU A 171 8.48 -11.80 15.16
CA LEU A 171 8.59 -13.21 14.79
C LEU A 171 7.29 -13.77 14.21
N GLY A 172 6.13 -13.37 14.75
CA GLY A 172 4.83 -13.77 14.24
C GLY A 172 4.58 -13.29 12.81
N VAL A 173 4.92 -12.02 12.51
CA VAL A 173 4.83 -11.48 11.15
C VAL A 173 5.81 -12.21 10.23
N LEU A 174 7.07 -12.39 10.65
CA LEU A 174 8.09 -13.08 9.85
C LEU A 174 7.68 -14.52 9.54
N PHE A 175 7.19 -15.25 10.53
CA PHE A 175 6.69 -16.60 10.37
C PHE A 175 5.50 -16.65 9.40
N SER A 176 4.52 -15.76 9.58
CA SER A 176 3.37 -15.65 8.68
C SER A 176 3.82 -15.40 7.25
N LEU A 177 4.81 -14.52 7.06
CA LEU A 177 5.35 -14.17 5.76
C LEU A 177 5.98 -15.38 5.07
N TYR A 178 6.77 -16.17 5.79
CA TYR A 178 7.34 -17.42 5.26
C TYR A 178 6.30 -18.51 4.96
N LEU A 179 5.10 -18.44 5.54
CA LEU A 179 4.00 -19.33 5.19
C LEU A 179 3.19 -18.86 3.97
N VAL A 180 3.27 -17.58 3.58
CA VAL A 180 2.50 -17.04 2.45
C VAL A 180 2.72 -17.85 1.16
N PRO A 181 3.93 -18.28 0.78
CA PRO A 181 4.13 -19.09 -0.43
C PRO A 181 3.29 -20.37 -0.48
N LEU A 182 2.96 -20.96 0.68
CA LEU A 182 2.08 -22.15 0.75
C LEU A 182 0.61 -21.81 0.42
N ALA A 183 0.21 -20.55 0.65
CA ALA A 183 -1.15 -20.05 0.40
C ALA A 183 -1.31 -19.34 -0.95
N MET A 184 -0.22 -19.18 -1.73
CA MET A 184 -0.29 -18.56 -3.05
C MET A 184 -0.86 -19.54 -4.07
N TYR A 185 -2.08 -19.27 -4.54
CA TYR A 185 -2.67 -19.95 -5.69
C TYR A 185 -2.59 -19.04 -6.92
N SER A 186 -2.19 -19.59 -8.08
CA SER A 186 -2.18 -18.85 -9.33
C SER A 186 -3.59 -18.83 -9.95
N PRO A 187 -4.23 -17.66 -10.12
CA PRO A 187 -5.54 -17.58 -10.75
C PRO A 187 -5.49 -17.96 -12.24
N CYS A 188 -4.30 -17.99 -12.83
CA CYS A 188 -4.06 -18.33 -14.23
C CYS A 188 -4.06 -19.85 -14.49
N ILE A 189 -3.93 -20.68 -13.45
CA ILE A 189 -3.93 -22.14 -13.57
C ILE A 189 -5.31 -22.62 -13.12
N ARG A 190 -6.14 -23.02 -14.08
CA ARG A 190 -7.44 -23.65 -13.82
C ARG A 190 -7.34 -25.16 -14.02
N GLU A 191 -8.14 -25.90 -13.26
CA GLU A 191 -8.27 -27.35 -13.40
C GLU A 191 -8.68 -27.72 -14.83
N ALA A 192 -8.10 -28.80 -15.36
CA ALA A 192 -8.38 -29.27 -16.71
C ALA A 192 -9.89 -29.51 -16.90
N GLY A 193 -10.47 -28.90 -17.92
CA GLY A 193 -11.91 -28.99 -18.22
C GLY A 193 -12.80 -27.92 -17.58
N THR A 194 -12.28 -27.02 -16.74
CA THR A 194 -13.04 -25.89 -16.14
C THR A 194 -12.96 -24.59 -16.93
N LEU A 195 -12.34 -24.63 -18.11
CA LEU A 195 -12.24 -23.50 -19.03
C LEU A 195 -13.55 -23.39 -19.83
N GLY A 196 -14.13 -22.18 -19.86
CA GLY A 196 -15.23 -21.87 -20.75
C GLY A 196 -14.80 -21.97 -22.23
N PRO A 197 -15.76 -21.91 -23.17
CA PRO A 197 -15.45 -21.90 -24.60
C PRO A 197 -14.45 -20.78 -24.93
N LYS A 198 -13.50 -21.08 -25.81
CA LYS A 198 -12.49 -20.11 -26.27
C LYS A 198 -13.19 -18.83 -26.75
N PRO A 199 -12.84 -17.64 -26.22
CA PRO A 199 -13.48 -16.40 -26.64
C PRO A 199 -13.22 -16.14 -28.13
N THR A 200 -14.24 -15.63 -28.83
CA THR A 200 -14.22 -15.37 -30.27
C THR A 200 -13.19 -14.31 -30.66
N LEU A 201 -12.87 -13.40 -29.73
CA LEU A 201 -11.89 -12.34 -29.90
C LEU A 201 -10.79 -12.47 -28.85
N LEU A 202 -9.56 -12.69 -29.29
CA LEU A 202 -8.36 -12.66 -28.44
C LEU A 202 -7.55 -11.43 -28.85
N GLY A 203 -7.47 -10.45 -27.95
CA GLY A 203 -6.61 -9.29 -28.13
C GLY A 203 -5.15 -9.74 -28.17
N HIS A 204 -4.50 -9.64 -29.33
CA HIS A 204 -3.09 -9.97 -29.48
C HIS A 204 -2.28 -8.92 -28.69
N ARG A 205 -1.62 -9.34 -27.61
CA ARG A 205 -0.97 -8.51 -26.55
C ARG A 205 -1.89 -7.97 -25.44
N GLY A 206 -3.09 -8.53 -25.30
CA GLY A 206 -4.11 -8.05 -24.35
C GLY A 206 -4.91 -6.87 -24.90
N ALA A 207 -5.41 -6.01 -24.02
CA ALA A 207 -5.98 -4.70 -24.37
C ALA A 207 -5.06 -3.59 -23.85
N PRO A 208 -3.88 -3.37 -24.48
CA PRO A 208 -3.02 -2.27 -24.10
C PRO A 208 -3.66 -0.99 -24.60
N MET A 209 -4.18 -0.17 -23.70
CA MET A 209 -4.35 1.25 -23.99
C MET A 209 -2.97 1.88 -24.07
N VAL A 210 -2.44 1.96 -25.28
CA VAL A 210 -1.23 2.72 -25.59
C VAL A 210 -1.58 4.19 -25.47
N HIS A 211 -1.21 4.82 -24.35
CA HIS A 211 -1.02 6.26 -24.33
C HIS A 211 0.21 6.62 -23.48
N ILE A 212 1.30 6.92 -24.18
CA ILE A 212 2.57 7.41 -23.61
C ILE A 212 2.39 8.90 -23.33
N TYR A 213 2.27 9.26 -22.05
CA TYR A 213 2.81 10.52 -21.52
C TYR A 213 3.20 10.31 -20.06
N ILE A 214 4.44 9.89 -19.80
CA ILE A 214 5.04 9.96 -18.46
C ILE A 214 6.45 10.53 -18.58
N SER A 215 6.57 11.80 -18.21
CA SER A 215 7.74 12.35 -17.51
C SER A 215 7.18 12.79 -16.15
N MET A 216 7.72 12.45 -14.98
CA MET A 216 9.07 12.12 -14.57
C MET A 216 8.94 11.39 -13.21
N THR A 217 9.58 10.24 -12.98
CA THR A 217 10.12 9.75 -11.66
C THR A 217 10.40 8.24 -11.66
N LEU A 218 11.43 7.85 -10.89
CA LEU A 218 11.98 6.51 -10.62
C LEU A 218 10.95 5.35 -10.48
N LEU A 219 9.70 5.66 -10.11
CA LEU A 219 8.60 4.71 -9.93
C LEU A 219 8.13 4.09 -11.25
N SER A 220 8.21 4.85 -12.36
CA SER A 220 7.88 4.38 -13.72
C SER A 220 8.92 3.41 -14.27
N ILE A 221 10.21 3.58 -13.93
CA ILE A 221 11.26 2.62 -14.29
C ILE A 221 11.04 1.30 -13.54
N LEU A 222 10.61 1.36 -12.27
CA LEU A 222 10.24 0.17 -11.50
C LEU A 222 8.96 -0.48 -12.04
N SER A 223 7.93 0.28 -12.42
CA SER A 223 6.71 -0.30 -12.99
C SER A 223 6.95 -0.88 -14.38
N LEU A 224 7.71 -0.23 -15.26
CA LEU A 224 8.13 -0.76 -16.57
C LEU A 224 9.09 -1.95 -16.44
N SER A 225 9.94 -1.98 -15.41
CA SER A 225 10.81 -3.13 -15.13
C SER A 225 9.99 -4.33 -14.65
N ILE A 226 9.05 -4.12 -13.73
CA ILE A 226 8.12 -5.17 -13.27
C ILE A 226 7.22 -5.65 -14.43
N TYR A 227 6.70 -4.73 -15.26
CA TYR A 227 5.87 -5.06 -16.43
C TYR A 227 6.67 -5.82 -17.50
N ASN A 228 7.92 -5.44 -17.77
CA ASN A 228 8.81 -6.18 -18.67
C ASN A 228 9.26 -7.53 -18.09
N ILE A 229 9.48 -7.64 -16.78
CA ILE A 229 9.81 -8.92 -16.12
C ILE A 229 8.63 -9.89 -16.21
N ILE A 230 7.39 -9.39 -16.08
CA ILE A 230 6.16 -10.19 -16.21
C ILE A 230 5.99 -10.68 -17.67
N ILE A 231 6.18 -9.81 -18.66
CA ILE A 231 6.07 -10.19 -20.08
C ILE A 231 7.17 -11.17 -20.50
N ASN A 232 8.42 -10.95 -20.08
CA ASN A 232 9.52 -11.87 -20.40
C ASN A 232 9.40 -13.21 -19.66
N SER A 233 8.90 -13.22 -18.42
CA SER A 233 8.65 -14.50 -17.71
C SER A 233 7.53 -15.32 -18.37
N ILE A 234 6.52 -14.68 -18.96
CA ILE A 234 5.45 -15.39 -19.69
C ILE A 234 5.96 -15.93 -21.04
N THR A 235 6.89 -15.23 -21.69
CA THR A 235 7.44 -15.65 -23.00
C THR A 235 8.41 -16.83 -22.90
N ILE A 236 8.95 -17.14 -21.71
CA ILE A 236 9.84 -18.30 -21.49
C ILE A 236 9.06 -19.61 -21.29
N TYR A 237 7.74 -19.56 -21.09
CA TYR A 237 6.88 -20.73 -20.85
C TYR A 237 5.86 -21.02 -21.98
N ILE A 238 6.09 -20.46 -23.19
CA ILE A 238 5.41 -20.84 -24.44
C ILE A 238 6.48 -21.28 -25.44
#